data_AF-A0A920DLN1-F1
#
_entry.id   AF-A0A920DLN1-F1
#
_cell.length_a   1.000
_cell.length_b   1.000
_cell.length_c   1.000
_cell.angle_alpha   90.00
_cell.angle_beta   90.00
_cell.angle_gamma   90.00
#
_symmetry.space_group_name_H-M   'P 1'
#
loop_
_entity.id
_entity.type
_entity.pdbx_description
1 polymer ?
#
loop_
_entity_poly.entity_id
_entity_poly.type
_entity_poly.pdbx_seq_one_letter_code
_entity_poly.pdbx_strand_id
1 'polypeptide(L)'
;MFGFILGCFYLLSALTFLWLNNSKFDLVGFFFNKANHKFYVGYELSFLVLCMFALLESMSWVFFVLLAIHFMGFYILAFNAEKFYSMRNEIDALGQNSMINFFVIFYLLGGVFSLFTVLI
;
A
#
# COMPACT_ATOMS: atom_id res chain seq x y z
N MET A 1 13.57 9.05 -11.92
CA MET A 1 14.26 8.15 -10.97
C MET A 1 13.30 7.65 -9.88
N PHE A 2 12.49 8.53 -9.28
CA PHE A 2 11.54 8.19 -8.23
C PHE A 2 10.44 7.24 -8.69
N GLY A 3 9.96 7.34 -9.94
CA GLY A 3 9.01 6.36 -10.49
C GLY A 3 9.55 4.91 -10.49
N PHE A 4 10.86 4.74 -10.76
CA PHE A 4 11.50 3.42 -10.72
C PHE A 4 11.61 2.92 -9.29
N ILE A 5 12.06 3.77 -8.36
CA ILE A 5 12.15 3.46 -6.93
C ILE A 5 10.77 3.06 -6.38
N LEU A 6 9.72 3.84 -6.70
CA LEU A 6 8.35 3.56 -6.33
C LEU A 6 7.89 2.21 -6.88
N GLY A 7 8.17 1.93 -8.16
CA GLY A 7 7.85 0.66 -8.78
C GLY A 7 8.50 -0.54 -8.08
N CYS A 8 9.80 -0.45 -7.78
CA CYS A 8 10.51 -1.46 -7.01
C CYS A 8 9.96 -1.62 -5.59
N PHE A 9 9.59 -0.52 -4.94
CA PHE A 9 9.05 -0.54 -3.57
C PHE A 9 7.69 -1.25 -3.52
N TYR A 10 6.80 -0.98 -4.47
CA TYR A 10 5.55 -1.71 -4.64
C TYR A 10 5.76 -3.23 -4.81
N LEU A 11 6.67 -3.63 -5.70
CA LEU A 11 6.95 -5.05 -5.95
C LEU A 11 7.58 -5.74 -4.72
N LEU A 12 8.47 -5.04 -4.01
CA LEU A 12 9.06 -5.55 -2.77
C LEU A 12 8.00 -5.76 -1.69
N SER A 13 7.04 -4.84 -1.56
CA SER A 13 5.90 -5.00 -0.65
C SER A 13 5.02 -6.19 -1.02
N ALA A 14 4.71 -6.39 -2.31
CA ALA A 14 3.96 -7.55 -2.77
C ALA A 14 4.67 -8.87 -2.43
N LEU A 15 5.98 -8.96 -2.68
CA LEU A 15 6.81 -10.11 -2.31
C LEU A 15 6.83 -10.33 -0.80
N THR A 16 6.96 -9.25 -0.02
CA THR A 16 6.95 -9.31 1.44
C THR A 16 5.62 -9.84 1.97
N PHE A 17 4.49 -9.39 1.43
CA PHE A 17 3.16 -9.86 1.81
C PHE A 17 2.95 -11.34 1.46
N LEU A 18 3.39 -11.78 0.28
CA LEU A 18 3.37 -13.20 -0.09
C LEU A 18 4.22 -14.05 0.85
N TRP A 19 5.44 -13.59 1.16
CA TRP A 19 6.35 -14.30 2.06
C TRP A 19 5.78 -14.42 3.49
N LEU A 20 5.22 -13.33 4.03
CA LEU A 20 4.56 -13.33 5.34
C LEU A 20 3.36 -14.27 5.36
N ASN A 21 2.54 -14.26 4.31
CA ASN A 21 1.40 -15.16 4.20
C ASN A 21 1.80 -16.63 4.17
N ASN A 22 2.82 -16.97 3.38
CA ASN A 22 3.38 -18.33 3.31
C ASN A 22 3.96 -18.78 4.66
N SER A 23 4.44 -17.84 5.47
CA SER A 23 4.92 -18.07 6.84
C SER A 23 3.78 -18.15 7.87
N LYS A 24 2.51 -18.12 7.45
CA LYS A 24 1.30 -18.09 8.28
C LYS A 24 1.25 -16.89 9.24
N PHE A 25 1.92 -15.79 8.90
CA PHE A 25 1.85 -14.56 9.67
C PHE A 25 0.47 -13.89 9.51
N ASP A 26 -0.13 -13.45 10.61
CA ASP A 26 -1.42 -12.73 10.58
C ASP A 26 -1.21 -11.26 10.16
N LEU A 27 -1.11 -11.05 8.85
CA LEU A 27 -0.85 -9.75 8.24
C LEU A 27 -2.00 -8.77 8.46
N VAL A 28 -3.24 -9.26 8.40
CA VAL A 28 -4.44 -8.46 8.68
C VAL A 28 -4.48 -8.09 10.16
N GLY A 29 -4.23 -9.06 11.06
CA GLY A 29 -3.90 -8.89 12.47
C GLY A 29 -2.96 -7.73 12.72
N PHE A 30 -1.81 -7.80 12.07
CA PHE A 30 -0.74 -6.85 12.24
C PHE A 30 -1.16 -5.41 11.87
N PHE A 31 -1.80 -5.21 10.72
CA PHE A 31 -2.23 -3.87 10.28
C PHE A 31 -3.39 -3.29 11.09
N PHE A 32 -4.32 -4.14 11.52
CA PHE A 32 -5.47 -3.71 12.34
C PHE A 32 -5.21 -3.74 13.85
N ASN A 33 -3.97 -4.04 14.27
CA ASN A 33 -3.58 -3.87 15.66
C ASN A 33 -3.22 -2.41 15.95
N LYS A 34 -3.95 -1.78 16.88
CA LYS A 34 -3.72 -0.40 17.31
C LYS A 34 -2.29 -0.16 17.83
N ALA A 35 -1.63 -1.17 18.40
CA ALA A 35 -0.23 -1.07 18.84
C ALA A 35 0.73 -0.81 17.66
N ASN A 36 0.38 -1.28 16.46
CA ASN A 36 1.18 -1.12 15.24
C ASN A 36 0.78 0.10 14.41
N HIS A 37 -0.13 0.95 14.92
CA HIS A 37 -0.68 2.09 14.19
C HIS A 37 0.40 2.97 13.55
N LYS A 38 1.41 3.35 14.34
CA LYS A 38 2.51 4.21 13.88
C LYS A 38 3.32 3.57 12.75
N PHE A 39 3.50 2.25 12.79
CA PHE A 39 4.18 1.53 11.71
C PHE A 39 3.37 1.66 10.41
N TYR A 40 2.05 1.42 10.47
CA TYR A 40 1.24 1.45 9.25
C TYR A 40 1.09 2.88 8.68
N VAL A 41 0.96 3.89 9.55
CA VAL A 41 1.00 5.30 9.13
C VAL A 41 2.32 5.64 8.45
N GLY A 42 3.45 5.22 9.03
CA GLY A 42 4.77 5.45 8.42
C GLY A 42 4.95 4.73 7.09
N TYR A 43 4.42 3.50 6.98
CA TYR A 43 4.41 2.73 5.76
C TYR A 43 3.58 3.42 4.65
N GLU A 44 2.35 3.84 4.91
CA GLU A 44 1.54 4.61 3.96
C GLU A 44 2.18 5.96 3.58
N LEU A 45 2.79 6.65 4.56
CA LEU A 45 3.50 7.91 4.32
C LEU A 45 4.67 7.72 3.35
N SER A 46 5.38 6.60 3.43
CA SER A 46 6.49 6.31 2.50
C SER A 46 6.01 6.21 1.04
N PHE A 47 4.84 5.59 0.81
CA PHE A 47 4.22 5.56 -0.52
C PHE A 47 3.78 6.94 -0.97
N LEU A 48 3.17 7.74 -0.10
CA LEU A 48 2.78 9.11 -0.41
C LEU A 48 3.97 9.96 -0.87
N VAL A 49 5.07 9.93 -0.12
CA VAL A 49 6.28 10.71 -0.44
C VAL A 49 6.87 10.28 -1.78
N LEU A 50 6.98 8.97 -2.02
CA LEU A 50 7.49 8.45 -3.29
C LEU A 50 6.56 8.77 -4.46
N CYS A 51 5.24 8.69 -4.27
CA CYS A 51 4.26 9.09 -5.29
C CYS A 51 4.36 10.59 -5.62
N MET A 52 4.52 11.46 -4.61
CA MET A 52 4.71 12.90 -4.84
C MET A 52 5.98 13.17 -5.65
N PHE A 53 7.11 12.57 -5.30
CA PHE A 53 8.35 12.78 -6.05
C PHE A 53 8.28 12.19 -7.46
N ALA A 54 7.68 11.01 -7.64
CA ALA A 54 7.48 10.42 -8.96
C ALA A 54 6.56 11.29 -9.83
N LEU A 55 5.49 11.85 -9.26
CA LEU A 55 4.58 12.76 -9.95
C LEU A 55 5.29 14.05 -10.36
N LEU A 56 6.10 14.65 -9.48
CA LEU A 56 6.87 15.85 -9.80
C LEU A 56 7.90 15.62 -10.92
N GLU A 57 8.44 14.41 -11.06
CA GLU A 57 9.39 14.07 -12.13
C GLU A 57 8.73 13.92 -13.50
N SER A 58 7.58 13.26 -13.62
CA SER A 58 7.00 12.90 -14.93
C SER A 58 5.63 13.51 -15.23
N MET A 59 4.93 14.02 -14.22
CA MET A 59 3.53 14.47 -14.30
C MET A 59 2.57 13.43 -14.88
N SER A 60 2.91 12.14 -14.81
CA SER A 60 2.06 11.06 -15.32
C SER A 60 0.79 10.90 -14.49
N TRP A 61 -0.33 10.68 -15.18
CA TRP A 61 -1.62 10.40 -14.56
C TRP A 61 -1.58 9.13 -13.68
N VAL A 62 -0.69 8.18 -13.98
CA VAL A 62 -0.48 6.97 -13.17
C VAL A 62 -0.07 7.36 -11.75
N PHE A 63 0.94 8.24 -11.61
CA PHE A 63 1.40 8.68 -10.29
C PHE A 63 0.38 9.54 -9.57
N PHE A 64 -0.47 10.28 -10.30
CA PHE A 64 -1.60 10.99 -9.71
C PHE A 64 -2.62 10.03 -9.08
N VAL A 65 -2.99 8.96 -9.79
CA VAL A 65 -3.92 7.94 -9.28
C VAL A 65 -3.34 7.23 -8.06
N LEU A 66 -2.07 6.81 -8.12
CA LEU A 66 -1.42 6.14 -6.99
C LEU A 66 -1.33 7.07 -5.77
N LEU A 67 -0.98 8.34 -5.98
CA LEU A 67 -0.97 9.35 -4.93
C LEU A 67 -2.36 9.49 -4.28
N ALA A 68 -3.42 9.57 -5.08
CA ALA A 68 -4.79 9.73 -4.58
C ALA A 68 -5.23 8.54 -3.70
N ILE A 69 -4.91 7.31 -4.11
CA ILE A 69 -5.27 6.10 -3.36
C ILE A 69 -4.55 6.07 -2.01
N HIS A 70 -3.24 6.29 -2.00
CA HIS A 70 -2.47 6.35 -0.75
C HIS A 70 -2.87 7.53 0.12
N PHE A 71 -3.26 8.66 -0.46
CA PHE A 71 -3.76 9.79 0.30
C PHE A 71 -5.07 9.47 1.01
N MET A 72 -6.01 8.79 0.35
CA MET A 72 -7.24 8.33 0.99
C MET A 72 -6.98 7.35 2.13
N GLY A 73 -6.10 6.35 1.89
CA GLY A 73 -5.71 5.36 2.90
C GLY A 73 -5.06 6.01 4.11
N PHE A 74 -4.05 6.85 3.88
CA PHE A 74 -3.36 7.63 4.90
C PHE A 74 -4.31 8.55 5.65
N TYR A 75 -5.21 9.26 4.96
CA TYR A 75 -6.14 10.19 5.59
C TYR A 75 -7.05 9.47 6.59
N ILE A 76 -7.65 8.36 6.16
CA ILE A 76 -8.49 7.54 7.03
C ILE A 76 -7.67 7.00 8.20
N LEU A 77 -6.46 6.48 7.93
CA LEU A 77 -5.62 5.91 8.98
C LEU A 77 -5.17 6.98 9.99
N ALA A 78 -4.57 8.09 9.55
CA ALA A 78 -3.95 9.09 10.40
C ALA A 78 -4.94 10.03 11.10
N PHE A 79 -6.05 10.39 10.43
CA PHE A 79 -7.00 11.38 10.94
C PHE A 79 -8.37 10.80 11.32
N ASN A 80 -8.65 9.55 10.94
CA ASN A 80 -9.88 8.86 11.30
C ASN A 80 -9.62 7.40 11.71
N ALA A 81 -8.62 7.22 12.59
CA ALA A 81 -8.14 5.91 13.02
C ALA A 81 -9.26 5.03 13.58
N GLU A 82 -10.25 5.60 14.28
CA GLU A 82 -11.40 4.83 14.79
C GLU A 82 -12.20 4.17 13.66
N LYS A 83 -12.49 4.93 12.59
CA LYS A 83 -13.13 4.38 11.39
C LYS A 83 -12.25 3.32 10.72
N PHE A 84 -10.93 3.53 10.68
CA PHE A 84 -10.01 2.51 10.16
C PHE A 84 -10.16 1.19 10.93
N TYR A 85 -10.02 1.24 12.26
CA TYR A 85 -10.05 0.04 13.10
C TYR A 85 -11.44 -0.60 13.21
N SER A 86 -12.52 0.17 13.04
CA SER A 86 -13.87 -0.40 13.03
C SER A 86 -14.14 -1.29 11.81
N MET A 87 -13.40 -1.13 10.70
CA MET A 87 -13.52 -1.98 9.51
C MET A 87 -12.97 -3.40 9.72
N ARG A 88 -12.34 -3.70 10.86
CA ARG A 88 -11.72 -5.02 11.12
C ARG A 88 -12.69 -6.18 10.89
N ASN A 89 -13.91 -6.08 11.40
CA ASN A 89 -14.89 -7.17 11.30
C ASN A 89 -15.28 -7.45 9.84
N GLU A 90 -15.40 -6.41 9.02
CA GLU A 90 -15.71 -6.53 7.59
C GLU A 90 -14.54 -7.19 6.84
N ILE A 91 -13.31 -6.78 7.16
CA ILE A 91 -12.08 -7.33 6.59
C ILE A 91 -11.91 -8.82 6.97
N ASP A 92 -12.22 -9.19 8.21
CA ASP A 92 -12.18 -10.58 8.66
C ASP A 92 -13.23 -11.44 7.93
N ALA A 93 -14.40 -10.87 7.61
CA ALA A 93 -15.44 -11.57 6.85
C ALA A 93 -15.00 -11.93 5.41
N LEU A 94 -14.12 -11.14 4.81
CA LEU A 94 -13.50 -11.43 3.51
C LEU A 94 -12.46 -12.56 3.59
N GLY A 95 -11.89 -12.77 4.77
CA GLY A 95 -10.86 -13.76 5.03
C GLY A 95 -9.45 -13.28 4.69
N GLN A 96 -8.48 -13.66 5.54
CA GLN A 96 -7.08 -13.22 5.44
C GLN A 96 -6.46 -13.47 4.06
N ASN A 97 -6.64 -14.67 3.49
CA ASN A 97 -6.07 -14.99 2.17
C ASN A 97 -6.63 -14.11 1.05
N SER A 98 -7.93 -13.81 1.09
CA SER A 98 -8.57 -12.94 0.09
C SER A 98 -8.00 -11.53 0.16
N MET A 99 -7.87 -10.99 1.38
CA MET A 99 -7.31 -9.67 1.62
C MET A 99 -5.84 -9.57 1.22
N ILE A 100 -5.04 -10.59 1.53
CA ILE A 100 -3.63 -10.63 1.12
C ILE A 100 -3.52 -10.71 -0.40
N ASN A 101 -4.31 -11.54 -1.07
CA ASN A 101 -4.31 -11.62 -2.53
C ASN A 101 -4.69 -10.27 -3.16
N PHE A 102 -5.69 -9.59 -2.60
CA PHE A 102 -6.07 -8.24 -3.03
C PHE A 102 -4.90 -7.26 -2.90
N PHE A 103 -4.23 -7.23 -1.74
CA PHE A 103 -3.06 -6.37 -1.55
C PHE A 103 -1.93 -6.75 -2.53
N VAL A 104 -1.59 -8.03 -2.66
CA VAL A 104 -0.52 -8.46 -3.58
C VAL A 104 -0.82 -8.03 -5.02
N ILE A 105 -2.05 -8.20 -5.50
CA ILE A 105 -2.46 -7.78 -6.85
C ILE A 105 -2.37 -6.25 -6.98
N PHE A 106 -2.89 -5.50 -6.01
CA PHE A 106 -2.85 -4.04 -6.03
C PHE A 106 -1.40 -3.52 -6.10
N TYR A 107 -0.53 -4.05 -5.25
CA TYR A 107 0.87 -3.67 -5.20
C TYR A 107 1.62 -4.10 -6.45
N LEU A 108 1.31 -5.28 -7.01
CA LEU A 108 1.90 -5.74 -8.26
C LEU A 108 1.54 -4.82 -9.43
N LEU A 109 0.27 -4.44 -9.55
CA LEU A 109 -0.20 -3.49 -10.57
C LEU A 109 0.46 -2.12 -10.40
N GLY A 110 0.46 -1.56 -9.18
CA GLY A 110 1.13 -0.30 -8.88
C GLY A 110 2.61 -0.33 -9.25
N GLY A 111 3.31 -1.44 -8.95
CA GLY A 111 4.70 -1.66 -9.30
C GLY A 111 4.94 -1.68 -10.81
N VAL A 112 4.20 -2.53 -11.53
CA VAL A 112 4.32 -2.67 -12.99
C VAL A 112 3.99 -1.37 -13.70
N PHE A 113 2.89 -0.70 -13.35
CA PHE A 113 2.53 0.57 -13.99
C PHE A 113 3.55 1.67 -13.71
N SER A 114 4.12 1.72 -12.49
CA SER A 114 5.17 2.68 -12.17
C SER A 114 6.42 2.46 -13.01
N LEU A 115 6.86 1.20 -13.16
CA LEU A 115 8.02 0.86 -13.99
C LEU A 115 7.76 1.12 -15.48
N PHE A 116 6.58 0.75 -15.98
CA PHE A 116 6.20 0.98 -17.36
C PHE A 116 6.17 2.47 -17.71
N THR A 117 5.66 3.30 -16.79
CA THR A 117 5.63 4.77 -16.92
C THR A 117 7.02 5.39 -17.04
N VAL A 118 8.06 4.73 -16.51
CA VAL A 118 9.45 5.24 -16.54
C VAL A 118 10.22 4.73 -17.76
N LEU A 119 9.77 3.64 -18.37
CA LEU A 119 10.41 3.01 -19.53
C LEU A 119 9.97 3.63 -20.88
N ILE A 120 8.89 4.42 -20.88
CA ILE A 120 8.33 5.10 -22.05
C ILE A 120 8.56 6.60 -21.92
#